data_AF-A0A8T7EVP8-F1
#
_entry.id   AF-A0A8T7EVP8-F1
#
_cell.length_a   1.000
_cell.length_b   1.000
_cell.length_c   1.000
_cell.angle_alpha   90.00
_cell.angle_beta   90.00
_cell.angle_gamma   90.00
#
_symmetry.space_group_name_H-M   'P 1'
#
loop_
_entity.id
_entity.type
_entity.pdbx_description
1 polymer ?
#
loop_
_entity_poly.entity_id
_entity_poly.type
_entity_poly.pdbx_seq_one_letter_code
_entity_poly.pdbx_strand_id
1 'polypeptide(L)' 'MARRGFRYAVLQVSKRNEAARRLYHREGYLVIDEDPGQWSFVDHNGMERHVDDPTFVMEKRLAPSL' A
#
# COMPACT_ATOMS: atom_id res chain seq x y z
N MET A 1 10.98 -4.70 -11.27
CA MET A 1 10.54 -3.28 -11.31
C MET A 1 11.64 -2.39 -11.89
N ALA A 2 12.82 -2.26 -11.26
CA ALA A 2 13.92 -1.44 -11.79
C ALA A 2 14.35 -1.78 -13.23
N ARG A 3 14.56 -3.08 -13.54
CA ARG A 3 14.89 -3.57 -14.90
C ARG A 3 13.84 -3.26 -15.97
N ARG A 4 12.63 -2.86 -15.57
CA ARG A 4 11.54 -2.47 -16.46
C ARG A 4 11.40 -0.94 -16.57
N GLY A 5 12.36 -0.17 -16.05
CA GLY A 5 12.37 1.29 -16.10
C GLY A 5 11.56 2.00 -14.99
N PHE A 6 10.95 1.25 -14.05
CA PHE A 6 10.22 1.86 -12.94
C PHE A 6 11.19 2.48 -11.93
N ARG A 7 10.90 3.72 -11.52
CA ARG A 7 11.72 4.49 -10.56
C ARG A 7 11.28 4.32 -9.11
N TYR A 8 10.02 3.96 -8.90
CA TYR A 8 9.40 3.87 -7.58
C TYR A 8 8.55 2.61 -7.48
N ALA A 9 8.46 2.07 -6.28
CA ALA A 9 7.44 1.11 -5.89
C ALA A 9 6.53 1.79 -4.86
N VAL A 10 5.23 1.76 -5.12
CA VAL A 10 4.20 2.33 -4.25
C VAL A 10 3.31 1.21 -3.76
N LEU A 11 2.92 1.26 -2.48
CA LEU A 11 1.97 0.34 -1.89
C LEU A 11 1.04 1.05 -0.91
N GLN A 12 -0.08 0.42 -0.65
CA GLN A 12 -1.01 0.78 0.41
C GLN A 12 -0.87 -0.22 1.55
N VAL A 13 -0.79 0.28 2.79
CA VAL A 13 -0.78 -0.56 4.00
C VAL A 13 -1.74 -0.02 5.04
N SER A 14 -2.62 -0.88 5.55
CA SER A 14 -3.53 -0.55 6.64
C SER A 14 -2.78 0.07 7.82
N LYS A 15 -3.32 1.17 8.37
CA LYS A 15 -2.84 1.80 9.60
C LYS A 15 -2.89 0.82 10.78
N ARG A 16 -3.81 -0.14 10.75
CA ARG A 16 -4.03 -1.18 11.76
C ARG A 16 -3.02 -2.34 11.65
N ASN A 17 -2.34 -2.51 10.51
CA ASN A 17 -1.33 -3.55 10.32
C ASN A 17 0.08 -3.06 10.66
N GLU A 18 0.36 -2.90 11.96
CA GLU A 18 1.65 -2.39 12.43
C GLU A 18 2.84 -3.26 12.03
N ALA A 19 2.66 -4.58 11.97
CA ALA A 19 3.73 -5.51 11.60
C ALA A 19 4.20 -5.26 10.16
N ALA A 20 3.26 -5.11 9.22
CA ALA A 20 3.57 -4.79 7.84
C ALA A 20 4.18 -3.38 7.72
N ARG A 21 3.67 -2.39 8.46
CA ARG A 21 4.24 -1.03 8.48
C ARG A 21 5.71 -1.03 8.91
N ARG A 22 6.04 -1.74 9.99
CA ARG A 22 7.42 -1.88 10.47
C ARG A 22 8.31 -2.59 9.45
N LEU A 23 7.79 -3.63 8.79
CA LEU A 23 8.48 -4.31 7.70
C LEU A 23 8.80 -3.31 6.57
N TYR A 24 7.81 -2.60 6.05
CA TYR A 24 8.01 -1.71 4.90
C TYR A 24 8.92 -0.53 5.23
N HIS A 25 8.82 0.05 6.43
CA HIS A 25 9.79 1.05 6.88
C HIS A 25 11.22 0.52 6.90
N ARG A 26 11.45 -0.69 7.44
CA ARG A 26 12.78 -1.31 7.44
C ARG A 26 13.29 -1.56 6.02
N GLU A 27 12.40 -1.91 5.10
CA GLU A 27 12.74 -2.10 3.68
C GLU A 27 12.96 -0.77 2.93
N GLY A 28 12.86 0.38 3.59
CA GLY A 28 13.13 1.69 3.01
C GLY A 28 11.94 2.37 2.33
N TYR A 29 10.71 1.94 2.64
CA TYR A 29 9.51 2.67 2.25
C TYR A 29 9.22 3.81 3.23
N LEU A 30 8.75 4.93 2.71
CA LEU A 30 8.34 6.12 3.46
C LEU A 30 6.86 6.39 3.22
N VAL A 31 6.15 6.88 4.24
CA VAL A 31 4.76 7.36 4.09
C VAL A 31 4.80 8.64 3.28
N ILE A 32 4.03 8.67 2.19
CA ILE A 32 3.91 9.85 1.32
C ILE A 32 2.50 10.43 1.30
N ASP A 33 1.48 9.64 1.69
CA ASP A 33 0.09 10.07 1.76
C ASP A 33 -0.72 9.16 2.70
N GLU A 34 -1.95 9.58 2.99
CA GLU A 34 -2.94 8.82 3.75
C GLU A 34 -4.25 8.68 2.96
N ASP A 35 -4.83 7.48 3.00
CA ASP A 35 -6.13 7.18 2.41
C ASP A 35 -7.10 6.83 3.55
N PRO A 36 -8.31 7.44 3.61
CA PRO A 36 -9.37 7.01 4.53
C PRO A 36 -9.69 5.51 4.42
N GLY A 37 -9.41 4.89 3.27
CA GLY A 37 -9.55 3.46 3.06
C GLY A 37 -11.00 2.99 3.08
N GLN A 38 -11.89 3.86 2.63
CA GLN A 38 -13.32 3.60 2.56
C GLN A 38 -13.70 3.17 1.14
N TRP A 39 -14.16 1.93 1.00
CA TRP A 39 -14.59 1.39 -0.29
C TRP A 39 -15.69 0.35 -0.08
N SER A 40 -16.45 0.08 -1.15
CA SER A 40 -17.42 -1.01 -1.14
C SER A 40 -17.25 -1.93 -2.34
N PHE A 41 -17.72 -3.16 -2.18
CA PHE A 41 -17.72 -4.17 -3.23
C PHE A 41 -18.91 -5.12 -3.04
N VAL A 42 -19.34 -5.74 -4.13
CA VAL A 42 -20.34 -6.81 -4.07
C VAL A 42 -19.62 -8.14 -3.86
N ASP A 43 -20.00 -8.87 -2.81
CA ASP A 43 -19.43 -10.19 -2.52
C ASP A 43 -20.01 -11.30 -3.42
N HIS A 44 -19.52 -12.52 -3.23
CA HIS A 44 -19.94 -13.69 -4.01
C HIS A 44 -21.42 -14.08 -3.82
N ASN A 45 -22.09 -13.55 -2.79
CA ASN A 45 -23.51 -13.75 -2.53
C ASN A 45 -24.38 -12.61 -3.08
N GLY A 46 -23.77 -11.63 -3.77
CA GLY A 46 -24.47 -10.46 -4.29
C GLY A 46 -24.73 -9.38 -3.23
N MET A 47 -24.12 -9.47 -2.05
CA MET A 47 -24.31 -8.48 -0.99
C MET A 47 -23.24 -7.39 -1.08
N GLU A 48 -23.65 -6.13 -0.99
CA GLU A 48 -22.70 -5.02 -0.85
C GLU A 48 -22.01 -5.09 0.53
N ARG A 49 -20.69 -4.99 0.50
CA ARG A 49 -19.81 -4.95 1.67
C ARG A 49 -19.11 -3.62 1.67
N HIS A 50 -19.24 -2.88 2.76
CA HIS A 50 -18.46 -1.69 3.03
C HIS A 50 -17.22 -2.06 3.84
N VAL A 51 -16.09 -1.46 3.47
CA VAL A 51 -14.82 -1.60 4.17
C VAL A 51 -14.37 -0.21 4.61
N ASP A 52 -13.96 -0.12 5.88
CA ASP A 52 -13.31 1.05 6.49
C ASP A 52 -11.96 0.60 7.04
N ASP A 53 -10.91 0.78 6.24
CA ASP A 53 -9.54 0.42 6.58
C ASP A 53 -8.56 1.57 6.30
N PRO A 54 -8.49 2.56 7.21
CA PRO A 54 -7.57 3.68 7.08
C PRO A 54 -6.17 3.20 6.73
N THR A 55 -5.54 3.82 5.74
CA THR A 55 -4.38 3.28 5.05
C THR A 55 -3.29 4.33 4.86
N PHE A 56 -2.03 3.92 4.96
CA PHE A 56 -0.89 4.72 4.50
C PHE A 56 -0.56 4.35 3.06
N VAL A 57 -0.31 5.37 2.23
CA VAL A 57 0.37 5.20 0.95
C VAL A 57 1.87 5.35 1.20
N MET A 58 2.63 4.32 0.85
CA MET A 58 4.07 4.29 1.07
C MET A 58 4.82 4.11 -0.26
N GLU A 59 5.95 4.81 -0.39
CA GLU A 59 6.81 4.77 -1.57
C GLU A 59 8.24 4.36 -1.21
N LYS A 60 8.87 3.57 -2.09
CA LYS A 60 10.32 3.30 -2.10
C LYS A 60 10.91 3.61 -3.46
N ARG A 61 11.99 4.39 -3.48
CA ARG A 61 12.80 4.59 -4.70
C ARG A 61 13.53 3.30 -5.05
N LEU A 62 13.44 2.89 -6.30
CA LEU A 62 14.11 1.71 -6.83
C LEU A 62 15.52 2.09 -7.29
N ALA A 63 16.52 1.32 -6.87
CA ALA A 63 17.87 1.45 -7.40
C ALA A 63 17.85 1.12 -8.90
N PRO A 64 18.67 1.81 -9.73
CA PRO A 64 18.86 1.40 -11.12
C PRO A 64 19.30 -0.07 -11.16
N SER A 65 18.77 -0.82 -12.11
CA SER A 65 19.36 -2.11 -12.45
C SER A 65 20.69 -1.84 -13.16
N LEU A 66 21.79 -2.24 -12.52
CA LEU A 66 23.10 -2.39 -13.18
C LEU A 66 23.00 -3.38 -14.34
#